data_AF-A0AA42XPP5-F1
#
_entry.id   AF-A0AA42XPP5-F1
#
_cell.length_a   1.000
_cell.length_b   1.000
_cell.length_c   1.000
_cell.angle_alpha   90.00
_cell.angle_beta   90.00
_cell.angle_gamma   90.00
#
_symmetry.space_group_name_H-M   'P 1'
#
loop_
_entity.id
_entity.type
_entity.pdbx_description
1 polymer ?
#
loop_
_entity_poly.entity_id
_entity_poly.type
_entity_poly.pdbx_seq_one_letter_code
_entity_poly.pdbx_strand_id
1 'polypeptide(L)'
;MLSTSMRIAPAVLLLPVMLALAACSQAQTPPGKAAPAATAPAAATKGDRPAVLKGIEKHGFEVVAEFDAPGGLRGFAGVVGGQQPAAAYVTADGKHVLVGSLFDAEGNDVAAEAVEKLVAAPMSAKMWTKLEASAWVRDGKADAPRVVYTFSDANCPYCHKFWEAARPWVDAGKVQLRHIMVGVIREDSPAKAAAILAARDPSAALLQNEHDFDRGGIKALPNISREIAGKLDANQVLMIEMGFQGTPGILFQDAQGQVQRRAGLPQGADLQTVLGPR
;
A
#
# COMPACT_ATOMS: atom_id res chain seq x y z
N MET A 1 -39.70 39.01 -14.80
CA MET A 1 -40.31 39.80 -15.88
C MET A 1 -39.61 39.42 -17.18
N LEU A 2 -40.40 38.88 -18.13
CA LEU A 2 -40.13 38.71 -19.57
C LEU A 2 -38.94 37.83 -20.00
N SER A 3 -39.02 36.98 -21.03
CA SER A 3 -40.12 36.46 -21.85
C SER A 3 -39.53 35.42 -22.82
N THR A 4 -40.20 34.29 -23.00
CA THR A 4 -40.50 33.57 -24.27
C THR A 4 -39.46 33.61 -25.41
N SER A 5 -39.14 32.50 -26.08
CA SER A 5 -40.10 31.87 -26.99
C SER A 5 -39.67 30.47 -27.48
N MET A 6 -40.62 29.56 -27.37
CA MET A 6 -40.76 28.28 -28.03
C MET A 6 -41.11 28.49 -29.51
N ARG A 7 -40.59 27.66 -30.44
CA ARG A 7 -41.20 27.45 -31.76
C ARG A 7 -41.14 25.98 -32.15
N ILE A 8 -42.31 25.48 -32.57
CA ILE A 8 -42.68 24.12 -32.93
C ILE A 8 -43.01 24.07 -34.43
N ALA A 9 -42.73 22.92 -35.04
CA ALA A 9 -43.32 22.31 -36.27
C ALA A 9 -42.97 22.92 -37.66
N PRO A 10 -43.14 22.17 -38.79
CA PRO A 10 -43.81 20.86 -38.94
C PRO A 10 -43.03 19.78 -39.72
N ALA A 11 -43.61 18.56 -39.68
CA ALA A 11 -43.29 17.40 -40.49
C ALA A 11 -43.56 17.60 -41.99
N VAL A 12 -42.70 17.03 -42.83
CA VAL A 12 -43.00 16.73 -44.25
C VAL A 12 -42.54 15.31 -44.55
N LEU A 13 -43.51 14.44 -44.82
CA LEU A 13 -43.35 13.14 -45.48
C LEU A 13 -42.89 13.35 -46.93
N LEU A 14 -41.97 12.50 -47.42
CA LEU A 14 -41.84 12.10 -48.83
C LEU A 14 -40.96 10.82 -48.92
N LEU A 15 -41.62 9.67 -49.09
CA LEU A 15 -41.12 8.50 -49.86
C LEU A 15 -41.23 8.84 -51.37
N PRO A 16 -40.66 8.08 -52.34
CA PRO A 16 -40.01 6.75 -52.28
C PRO A 16 -38.70 6.66 -53.11
N VAL A 17 -38.08 5.49 -53.20
CA VAL A 17 -37.75 4.76 -54.45
C VAL A 17 -36.77 3.63 -54.11
N MET A 18 -37.21 2.41 -54.38
CA MET A 18 -36.40 1.19 -54.35
C MET A 18 -35.26 1.25 -55.35
N LEU A 19 -34.08 0.76 -54.95
CA LEU A 19 -33.17 0.07 -55.87
C LEU A 19 -32.54 -1.11 -55.13
N ALA A 20 -33.13 -2.29 -55.30
CA ALA A 20 -32.55 -3.55 -54.86
C ALA A 20 -31.49 -4.00 -55.87
N LEU A 21 -30.22 -3.88 -55.52
CA LEU A 21 -29.13 -4.56 -56.21
C LEU A 21 -28.92 -5.92 -55.56
N ALA A 22 -29.63 -6.92 -56.07
CA ALA A 22 -29.35 -8.33 -55.82
C ALA A 22 -28.05 -8.72 -56.54
N ALA A 23 -26.91 -8.61 -55.85
CA ALA A 23 -25.67 -9.21 -56.30
C ALA A 23 -25.62 -10.67 -55.81
N CYS A 24 -26.06 -11.59 -56.67
CA CYS A 24 -25.74 -13.00 -56.55
C CYS A 24 -24.22 -13.17 -56.79
N SER A 25 -23.42 -13.20 -55.73
CA SER A 25 -22.05 -13.71 -55.82
C SER A 25 -22.05 -15.17 -55.34
N GLN A 26 -22.04 -16.10 -56.29
CA GLN A 26 -21.76 -17.49 -56.01
C GLN A 26 -20.26 -17.63 -55.68
N ALA A 27 -19.94 -17.71 -54.39
CA ALA A 27 -18.63 -18.16 -53.95
C ALA A 27 -18.53 -19.68 -54.15
N GLN A 28 -17.73 -20.09 -55.14
CA GLN A 28 -17.35 -21.48 -55.33
C GLN A 28 -16.45 -21.92 -54.16
N THR A 29 -16.88 -22.90 -53.38
CA THR A 29 -16.05 -23.58 -52.37
C THR A 29 -15.03 -24.50 -53.05
N PRO A 30 -13.72 -24.33 -52.81
CA PRO A 30 -12.72 -25.34 -53.17
C PRO A 30 -12.88 -26.57 -52.27
N PRO A 31 -12.61 -27.80 -52.76
CA PRO A 31 -12.57 -28.98 -51.90
C PRO A 31 -11.29 -28.95 -51.06
N GLY A 32 -11.41 -28.53 -49.80
CA GLY A 32 -10.29 -28.38 -48.88
C GLY A 32 -10.52 -29.15 -47.58
N LYS A 33 -9.81 -30.28 -47.46
CA LYS A 33 -9.42 -31.07 -46.27
C LYS A 33 -10.11 -30.74 -44.94
N ALA A 34 -10.72 -31.76 -44.34
CA ALA A 34 -11.22 -31.75 -42.97
C ALA A 34 -10.20 -31.12 -42.00
N ALA A 35 -10.62 -30.06 -41.31
CA ALA A 35 -9.87 -29.47 -40.23
C ALA A 35 -9.70 -30.50 -39.10
N PRO A 36 -8.52 -30.63 -38.49
CA PRO A 36 -8.37 -31.43 -37.28
C PRO A 36 -9.29 -30.85 -36.21
N ALA A 37 -10.04 -31.71 -35.51
CA ALA A 37 -10.81 -31.32 -34.35
C ALA A 37 -9.90 -30.56 -33.37
N ALA A 38 -10.33 -29.35 -32.98
CA ALA A 38 -9.67 -28.58 -31.95
C ALA A 38 -9.74 -29.38 -30.64
N THR A 39 -8.65 -30.04 -30.28
CA THR A 39 -8.48 -30.62 -28.96
C THR A 39 -8.52 -29.47 -27.96
N ALA A 40 -9.53 -29.45 -27.10
CA ALA A 40 -9.58 -28.51 -25.99
C ALA A 40 -8.24 -28.58 -25.24
N PRO A 41 -7.62 -27.44 -24.88
CA PRO A 41 -6.37 -27.47 -24.12
C PRO A 41 -6.62 -28.28 -22.85
N ALA A 42 -5.74 -29.26 -22.60
CA ALA A 42 -5.75 -29.99 -21.35
C ALA A 42 -5.64 -28.96 -20.21
N ALA A 43 -6.68 -28.90 -19.39
CA ALA A 43 -6.68 -28.05 -18.21
C ALA A 43 -5.43 -28.38 -17.40
N ALA A 44 -4.63 -27.36 -17.08
CA ALA A 44 -3.47 -27.53 -16.21
C ALA A 44 -3.93 -28.25 -14.92
N THR A 45 -3.29 -29.37 -14.61
CA THR A 45 -3.58 -30.17 -13.43
C THR A 45 -3.50 -29.30 -12.16
N LYS A 46 -4.61 -29.24 -11.39
CA LYS A 46 -4.62 -28.68 -10.03
C LYS A 46 -3.56 -29.40 -9.21
N GLY A 47 -2.46 -28.73 -8.88
CA GLY A 47 -1.40 -29.27 -8.01
C GLY A 47 0.02 -28.85 -8.41
N ASP A 48 0.35 -28.80 -9.71
CA ASP A 48 1.69 -28.38 -10.15
C ASP A 48 1.75 -26.85 -10.29
N ARG A 49 2.79 -26.23 -9.72
CA ARG A 49 3.06 -24.79 -9.84
C ARG A 49 3.38 -24.45 -11.30
N PRO A 50 2.58 -23.60 -11.99
CA PRO A 50 2.82 -23.25 -13.39
C PRO A 50 4.22 -22.67 -13.61
N ALA A 51 4.91 -23.14 -14.67
CA ALA A 51 6.26 -22.69 -14.99
C ALA A 51 6.33 -21.17 -15.25
N VAL A 52 5.24 -20.58 -15.74
CA VAL A 52 5.12 -19.13 -15.99
C VAL A 52 5.32 -18.29 -14.71
N LEU A 53 5.00 -18.85 -13.52
CA LEU A 53 5.20 -18.15 -12.24
C LEU A 53 6.69 -17.91 -11.94
N LYS A 54 7.57 -18.85 -12.31
CA LYS A 54 9.03 -18.67 -12.19
C LYS A 54 9.54 -17.51 -13.06
N GLY A 55 8.85 -17.21 -14.15
CA GLY A 55 9.16 -16.09 -15.01
C GLY A 55 8.88 -14.76 -14.33
N ILE A 56 7.66 -14.59 -13.78
CA ILE A 56 7.25 -13.32 -13.15
C ILE A 56 7.91 -13.06 -11.79
N GLU A 57 8.39 -14.10 -11.10
CA GLU A 57 9.23 -13.94 -9.90
C GLU A 57 10.48 -13.09 -10.18
N LYS A 58 11.10 -13.26 -11.36
CA LYS A 58 12.24 -12.43 -11.77
C LYS A 58 11.87 -10.97 -12.02
N HIS A 59 10.59 -10.70 -12.23
CA HIS A 59 10.01 -9.36 -12.37
C HIS A 59 9.41 -8.83 -11.07
N GLY A 60 9.68 -9.50 -9.94
CA GLY A 60 9.35 -9.01 -8.60
C GLY A 60 7.99 -9.44 -8.08
N PHE A 61 7.30 -10.40 -8.70
CA PHE A 61 6.08 -11.01 -8.13
C PHE A 61 6.44 -12.27 -7.32
N GLU A 62 6.34 -12.19 -6.01
CA GLU A 62 6.56 -13.31 -5.10
C GLU A 62 5.22 -14.00 -4.79
N VAL A 63 5.03 -15.21 -5.31
CA VAL A 63 3.81 -15.99 -5.06
C VAL A 63 3.79 -16.50 -3.62
N VAL A 64 2.71 -16.22 -2.91
CA VAL A 64 2.47 -16.69 -1.53
C VAL A 64 1.54 -17.91 -1.53
N ALA A 65 0.40 -17.83 -2.20
CA ALA A 65 -0.62 -18.87 -2.17
C ALA A 65 -1.44 -18.92 -3.47
N GLU A 66 -1.99 -20.08 -3.79
CA GLU A 66 -2.97 -20.25 -4.87
C GLU A 66 -4.39 -20.07 -4.31
N PHE A 67 -5.30 -19.52 -5.13
CA PHE A 67 -6.72 -19.38 -4.83
C PHE A 67 -7.56 -19.71 -6.07
N ASP A 68 -8.83 -20.09 -5.87
CA ASP A 68 -9.74 -20.39 -6.97
C ASP A 68 -10.11 -19.11 -7.73
N ALA A 69 -9.94 -19.10 -9.06
CA ALA A 69 -10.29 -17.98 -9.93
C ALA A 69 -11.31 -18.41 -10.99
N PRO A 70 -12.18 -17.50 -11.47
CA PRO A 70 -13.20 -17.82 -12.46
C PRO A 70 -12.61 -18.00 -13.87
N GLY A 71 -13.43 -18.45 -14.82
CA GLY A 71 -13.07 -18.47 -16.24
C GLY A 71 -11.98 -19.49 -16.64
N GLY A 72 -11.77 -20.52 -15.81
CA GLY A 72 -10.71 -21.51 -16.04
C GLY A 72 -9.30 -20.97 -15.75
N LEU A 73 -9.20 -19.79 -15.13
CA LEU A 73 -7.94 -19.23 -14.65
C LEU A 73 -7.53 -19.89 -13.34
N ARG A 74 -6.23 -19.86 -13.04
CA ARG A 74 -5.69 -20.17 -11.72
C ARG A 74 -5.21 -18.88 -11.05
N GLY A 75 -5.75 -18.56 -9.88
CA GLY A 75 -5.40 -17.36 -9.14
C GLY A 75 -4.23 -17.60 -8.20
N PHE A 76 -3.30 -16.65 -8.11
CA PHE A 76 -2.16 -16.70 -7.22
C PHE A 76 -2.06 -15.37 -6.48
N ALA A 77 -2.20 -15.40 -5.16
CA ALA A 77 -1.96 -14.24 -4.31
C ALA A 77 -0.47 -14.15 -4.01
N GLY A 78 0.06 -12.94 -4.09
CA GLY A 78 1.49 -12.69 -3.91
C GLY A 78 1.81 -11.26 -3.57
N VAL A 79 3.10 -10.95 -3.57
CA VAL A 79 3.63 -9.63 -3.25
C VAL A 79 4.45 -9.11 -4.42
N VAL A 80 4.15 -7.90 -4.88
CA VAL A 80 4.94 -7.18 -5.89
C VAL A 80 5.96 -6.29 -5.20
N GLY A 81 7.23 -6.40 -5.61
CA GLY A 81 8.31 -5.55 -5.11
C GLY A 81 8.52 -5.66 -3.59
N GLY A 82 8.19 -6.81 -3.00
CA GLY A 82 8.33 -7.08 -1.56
C GLY A 82 7.36 -6.32 -0.65
N GLN A 83 6.42 -5.53 -1.18
CA GLN A 83 5.59 -4.63 -0.35
C GLN A 83 4.12 -4.51 -0.74
N GLN A 84 3.74 -4.86 -1.97
CA GLN A 84 2.37 -4.62 -2.47
C GLN A 84 1.65 -5.96 -2.67
N PRO A 85 0.63 -6.30 -1.85
CA PRO A 85 -0.20 -7.46 -2.09
C PRO A 85 -0.90 -7.34 -3.45
N ALA A 86 -0.88 -8.42 -4.22
CA ALA A 86 -1.44 -8.46 -5.56
C ALA A 86 -1.90 -9.87 -5.94
N ALA A 87 -2.74 -9.96 -6.97
CA ALA A 87 -3.12 -11.21 -7.60
C ALA A 87 -2.40 -11.38 -8.95
N ALA A 88 -2.13 -12.63 -9.28
CA ALA A 88 -1.71 -13.08 -10.60
C ALA A 88 -2.67 -14.18 -11.09
N TYR A 89 -3.04 -14.14 -12.37
CA TYR A 89 -3.96 -15.08 -12.99
C TYR A 89 -3.26 -15.80 -14.11
N VAL A 90 -3.09 -17.11 -13.96
CA VAL A 90 -2.53 -17.97 -15.01
C VAL A 90 -3.66 -18.40 -15.93
N THR A 91 -3.45 -18.25 -17.23
CA THR A 91 -4.40 -18.65 -18.28
C THR A 91 -4.64 -20.16 -18.27
N ALA A 92 -5.78 -20.60 -18.80
CA ALA A 92 -6.17 -22.01 -18.81
C ALA A 92 -5.15 -22.94 -19.51
N ASP A 93 -4.38 -22.41 -20.46
CA ASP A 93 -3.29 -23.12 -21.16
C ASP A 93 -2.01 -23.28 -20.31
N GLY A 94 -1.93 -22.62 -19.15
CA GLY A 94 -0.79 -22.63 -18.24
C GLY A 94 0.46 -21.87 -18.74
N LYS A 95 0.38 -21.18 -19.88
CA LYS A 95 1.54 -20.59 -20.58
C LYS A 95 1.68 -19.10 -20.37
N HIS A 96 0.61 -18.42 -19.97
CA HIS A 96 0.59 -16.97 -19.79
C HIS A 96 0.09 -16.62 -18.38
N VAL A 97 0.45 -15.42 -17.92
CA VAL A 97 0.04 -14.91 -16.63
C VAL A 97 -0.21 -13.41 -16.72
N LEU A 98 -1.25 -12.94 -16.06
CA LEU A 98 -1.56 -11.53 -15.89
C LEU A 98 -1.46 -11.17 -14.42
N VAL A 99 -0.74 -10.09 -14.08
CA VAL A 99 -0.70 -9.55 -12.71
C VAL A 99 -1.59 -8.33 -12.66
N GLY A 100 -2.56 -8.30 -11.74
CA GLY A 100 -3.51 -7.19 -11.63
C GLY A 100 -4.81 -7.58 -10.92
N SER A 101 -5.84 -6.77 -11.13
CA SER A 101 -7.20 -7.03 -10.65
C SER A 101 -8.06 -7.67 -11.73
N LEU A 102 -8.96 -8.56 -11.33
CA LEU A 102 -9.98 -9.14 -12.18
C LEU A 102 -11.33 -8.80 -11.57
N PHE A 103 -12.21 -8.17 -12.35
CA PHE A 103 -13.52 -7.72 -11.87
C PHE A 103 -14.64 -8.58 -12.45
N ASP A 104 -15.66 -8.85 -11.64
CA ASP A 104 -16.90 -9.48 -12.10
C ASP A 104 -17.84 -8.47 -12.80
N ALA A 105 -19.03 -8.92 -13.20
CA ALA A 105 -20.00 -8.09 -13.92
C ALA A 105 -20.59 -6.97 -13.02
N GLU A 106 -20.54 -7.17 -11.71
CA GLU A 106 -20.99 -6.25 -10.67
C GLU A 106 -19.90 -5.22 -10.30
N GLY A 107 -18.67 -5.42 -10.77
CA GLY A 107 -17.52 -4.55 -10.53
C GLY A 107 -16.74 -4.87 -9.25
N ASN A 108 -16.92 -6.05 -8.66
CA ASN A 108 -16.15 -6.51 -7.51
C ASN A 108 -14.83 -7.13 -7.96
N ASP A 109 -13.72 -6.83 -7.26
CA ASP A 109 -12.46 -7.53 -7.49
C ASP A 109 -12.54 -8.95 -6.93
N VAL A 110 -12.46 -9.95 -7.82
CA VAL A 110 -12.65 -11.36 -7.49
C VAL A 110 -11.57 -11.91 -6.56
N ALA A 111 -10.41 -11.26 -6.49
CA ALA A 111 -9.30 -11.70 -5.65
C ALA A 111 -9.17 -10.89 -4.36
N ALA A 112 -10.00 -9.87 -4.13
CA ALA A 112 -9.86 -8.97 -2.98
C ALA A 112 -9.78 -9.75 -1.65
N GLU A 113 -10.74 -10.65 -1.40
CA GLU A 113 -10.78 -11.44 -0.16
C GLU A 113 -9.59 -12.40 -0.06
N ALA A 114 -9.20 -13.04 -1.16
CA ALA A 114 -8.08 -13.97 -1.20
C ALA A 114 -6.75 -13.25 -0.94
N VAL A 115 -6.50 -12.14 -1.62
CA VAL A 115 -5.29 -11.32 -1.43
C VAL A 115 -5.25 -10.73 -0.02
N GLU A 116 -6.39 -10.27 0.50
CA GLU A 116 -6.49 -9.80 1.88
C GLU A 116 -6.09 -10.88 2.89
N LYS A 117 -6.78 -12.03 2.86
CA LYS A 117 -6.59 -13.11 3.85
C LYS A 117 -5.24 -13.81 3.73
N LEU A 118 -4.79 -14.07 2.50
CA LEU A 118 -3.60 -14.89 2.27
C LEU A 118 -2.31 -14.08 2.31
N VAL A 119 -2.37 -12.77 2.05
CA VAL A 119 -1.18 -11.93 1.90
C VAL A 119 -1.22 -10.69 2.77
N ALA A 120 -2.20 -9.81 2.56
CA ALA A 120 -2.21 -8.49 3.20
C ALA A 120 -2.26 -8.61 4.72
N ALA A 121 -3.19 -9.39 5.28
CA ALA A 121 -3.37 -9.51 6.73
C ALA A 121 -2.16 -10.16 7.43
N PRO A 122 -1.62 -11.31 6.97
CA PRO A 122 -0.40 -11.88 7.56
C PRO A 122 0.82 -10.95 7.46
N MET A 123 0.97 -10.26 6.33
CA MET A 123 2.06 -9.29 6.12
C MET A 123 1.91 -8.09 7.07
N SER A 124 0.71 -7.53 7.20
CA SER A 124 0.36 -6.46 8.13
C SER A 124 0.66 -6.85 9.57
N ALA A 125 0.22 -8.04 10.01
CA ALA A 125 0.49 -8.54 11.35
C ALA A 125 2.00 -8.67 11.61
N LYS A 126 2.76 -9.23 10.66
CA LYS A 126 4.21 -9.36 10.78
C LYS A 126 4.91 -8.00 10.86
N MET A 127 4.50 -7.02 10.05
CA MET A 127 5.04 -5.66 10.12
C MET A 127 4.74 -5.02 11.47
N TRP A 128 3.50 -5.14 11.95
CA TRP A 128 3.08 -4.57 13.23
C TRP A 128 3.86 -5.14 14.40
N THR A 129 4.02 -6.46 14.47
CA THR A 129 4.84 -7.13 15.49
C THR A 129 6.29 -6.62 15.50
N LYS A 130 6.88 -6.36 14.32
CA LYS A 130 8.24 -5.80 14.25
C LYS A 130 8.32 -4.37 14.77
N LEU A 131 7.30 -3.54 14.49
CA LEU A 131 7.21 -2.19 15.04
C LEU A 131 7.06 -2.23 16.57
N GLU A 132 6.22 -3.12 17.10
CA GLU A 132 6.03 -3.32 18.55
C GLU A 132 7.31 -3.74 19.27
N ALA A 133 8.10 -4.62 18.65
CA ALA A 133 9.37 -5.08 19.19
C ALA A 133 10.55 -4.09 19.03
N SER A 134 10.38 -3.01 18.26
CA SER A 134 11.44 -2.03 18.01
C SER A 134 11.75 -1.15 19.23
N ALA A 135 12.90 -0.46 19.20
CA ALA A 135 13.25 0.51 20.23
C ALA A 135 12.54 1.85 19.96
N TRP A 136 11.25 1.92 20.29
CA TRP A 136 10.43 3.12 20.16
C TRP A 136 10.31 3.91 21.46
N VAL A 137 10.00 5.20 21.32
CA VAL A 137 9.77 6.14 22.41
C VAL A 137 8.31 6.58 22.40
N ARG A 138 7.64 6.53 23.55
CA ARG A 138 6.24 6.92 23.69
C ARG A 138 6.08 8.44 23.66
N ASP A 139 5.04 8.90 22.99
CA ASP A 139 4.49 10.25 23.09
C ASP A 139 2.95 10.15 23.17
N GLY A 140 2.38 10.68 24.26
CA GLY A 140 0.98 10.52 24.62
C GLY A 140 0.70 9.46 25.69
N LYS A 141 -0.59 9.22 25.96
CA LYS A 141 -1.05 8.29 26.99
C LYS A 141 -0.80 6.83 26.58
N ALA A 142 -0.44 5.99 27.56
CA ALA A 142 -0.15 4.58 27.34
C ALA A 142 -1.37 3.78 26.86
N ASP A 143 -2.57 4.21 27.25
CA ASP A 143 -3.87 3.61 26.97
C ASP A 143 -4.64 4.30 25.84
N ALA A 144 -4.00 5.22 25.09
CA ALA A 144 -4.65 5.85 23.95
C ALA A 144 -5.07 4.78 22.91
N PRO A 145 -6.33 4.81 22.44
CA PRO A 145 -6.88 3.74 21.60
C PRO A 145 -6.24 3.67 20.21
N ARG A 146 -5.69 4.78 19.73
CA ARG A 146 -5.05 4.88 18.42
C ARG A 146 -3.54 4.89 18.57
N VAL A 147 -2.88 3.87 18.02
CA VAL A 147 -1.41 3.81 17.94
C VAL A 147 -0.95 4.18 16.54
N VAL A 148 0.05 5.07 16.46
CA VAL A 148 0.74 5.44 15.23
C VAL A 148 2.24 5.33 15.45
N TYR A 149 2.93 4.58 14.60
CA TYR A 149 4.39 4.51 14.58
C TYR A 149 4.95 5.58 13.65
N THR A 150 6.07 6.19 14.04
CA THR A 150 6.79 7.12 13.19
C THR A 150 8.29 6.91 13.30
N PHE A 151 8.96 6.65 12.19
CA PHE A 151 10.42 6.78 12.09
C PHE A 151 10.76 8.26 12.11
N SER A 152 11.47 8.71 13.15
CA SER A 152 11.74 10.12 13.40
C SER A 152 13.23 10.37 13.58
N ASP A 153 13.70 11.50 13.05
CA ASP A 153 15.05 12.02 13.27
C ASP A 153 14.96 13.32 14.07
N ALA A 154 15.81 13.46 15.09
CA ALA A 154 15.81 14.59 16.03
C ALA A 154 16.01 15.97 15.36
N ASN A 155 16.60 16.00 14.16
CA ASN A 155 16.84 17.22 13.39
C ASN A 155 15.85 17.41 12.22
N CYS A 156 14.82 16.55 12.08
CA CYS A 156 13.90 16.59 10.94
C CYS A 156 12.78 17.64 11.12
N PRO A 157 12.73 18.71 10.30
CA PRO A 157 11.67 19.71 10.41
C PRO A 157 10.27 19.16 10.12
N TYR A 158 10.15 18.14 9.28
CA TYR A 158 8.85 17.52 9.01
C TYR A 158 8.41 16.56 10.11
N CYS A 159 9.34 15.93 10.84
CA CYS A 159 8.99 15.18 12.05
C CYS A 159 8.45 16.13 13.10
N HIS A 160 9.12 17.27 13.30
CA HIS A 160 8.67 18.30 14.23
C HIS A 160 7.27 18.82 13.89
N LYS A 161 7.03 19.20 12.63
CA LYS A 161 5.69 19.63 12.18
C LYS A 161 4.61 18.56 12.34
N PHE A 162 4.96 17.29 12.15
CA PHE A 162 4.01 16.19 12.39
C PHE A 162 3.69 16.05 13.88
N TRP A 163 4.71 16.14 14.74
CA TRP A 163 4.54 16.14 16.19
C TRP A 163 3.64 17.29 16.65
N GLU A 164 3.85 18.52 16.15
CA GLU A 164 3.00 19.69 16.41
C GLU A 164 1.56 19.46 15.95
N ALA A 165 1.39 18.99 14.70
CA ALA A 165 0.08 18.75 14.12
C ALA A 165 -0.72 17.68 14.87
N ALA A 166 -0.03 16.72 15.51
CA ALA A 166 -0.66 15.65 16.28
C ALA A 166 -1.07 16.06 17.71
N ARG A 167 -0.58 17.20 18.24
CA ARG A 167 -0.84 17.65 19.63
C ARG A 167 -2.33 17.58 20.03
N PRO A 168 -3.30 18.06 19.21
CA PRO A 168 -4.70 18.00 19.61
C PRO A 168 -5.24 16.60 19.90
N TRP A 169 -4.69 15.55 19.27
CA TRP A 169 -5.09 14.17 19.52
C TRP A 169 -4.30 13.52 20.65
N VAL A 170 -2.99 13.80 20.70
CA VAL A 170 -2.08 13.22 21.69
C VAL A 170 -2.40 13.76 23.08
N ASP A 171 -2.57 15.07 23.21
CA ASP A 171 -2.86 15.74 24.49
C ASP A 171 -4.27 15.38 25.01
N ALA A 172 -5.20 15.13 24.09
CA ALA A 172 -6.53 14.61 24.41
C ALA A 172 -6.53 13.12 24.82
N GLY A 173 -5.39 12.42 24.68
CA GLY A 173 -5.26 10.99 24.97
C GLY A 173 -5.93 10.08 23.95
N LYS A 174 -6.24 10.60 22.75
CA LYS A 174 -6.86 9.83 21.66
C LYS A 174 -5.83 9.05 20.85
N VAL A 175 -4.62 9.61 20.71
CA VAL A 175 -3.51 9.03 19.95
C VAL A 175 -2.27 8.86 20.83
N GLN A 176 -1.57 7.75 20.63
CA GLN A 176 -0.20 7.53 21.08
C GLN A 176 0.70 7.44 19.86
N LEU A 177 1.67 8.35 19.78
CA LEU A 177 2.76 8.23 18.83
C LEU A 177 3.85 7.35 19.44
N ARG A 178 4.38 6.42 18.65
CA ARG A 178 5.53 5.57 18.99
C ARG A 178 6.67 5.95 18.05
N HIS A 179 7.56 6.81 18.54
CA HIS A 179 8.69 7.34 17.76
C HIS A 179 9.83 6.33 17.72
N ILE A 180 10.08 5.75 16.55
CA ILE A 180 11.23 4.89 16.29
C ILE A 180 12.37 5.81 15.86
N MET A 181 13.26 6.12 16.79
CA MET A 181 14.32 7.09 16.55
C MET A 181 15.39 6.56 15.59
N VAL A 182 15.74 7.37 14.60
CA VAL A 182 16.85 7.17 13.67
C VAL A 182 17.72 8.44 13.63
N GLY A 183 18.97 8.32 13.17
CA GLY A 183 19.88 9.44 13.02
C GLY A 183 20.51 9.46 11.63
N VAL A 184 19.83 10.07 10.66
CA VAL A 184 20.16 9.97 9.23
C VAL A 184 20.24 11.32 8.51
N ILE A 185 19.82 12.43 9.12
CA ILE A 185 19.72 13.73 8.44
C ILE A 185 20.96 14.61 8.59
N ARG A 186 21.41 14.83 9.82
CA ARG A 186 22.59 15.64 10.18
C ARG A 186 23.63 14.82 10.91
N GLU A 187 24.88 15.29 10.91
CA GLU A 187 26.02 14.67 11.60
C GLU A 187 25.73 14.38 13.09
N ASP A 188 25.04 15.28 13.79
CA ASP A 188 24.71 15.13 15.21
C ASP A 188 23.42 14.32 15.48
N SER A 189 22.70 13.89 14.44
CA SER A 189 21.41 13.20 14.59
C SER A 189 21.51 11.86 15.32
N PRO A 190 22.48 10.97 15.01
CA PRO A 190 22.67 9.74 15.78
C PRO A 190 22.88 10.01 17.26
N ALA A 191 23.67 11.02 17.61
CA ALA A 191 24.00 11.36 18.98
C ALA A 191 22.82 12.00 19.73
N LYS A 192 21.95 12.76 19.05
CA LYS A 192 20.69 13.27 19.61
C LYS A 192 19.63 12.17 19.78
N ALA A 193 19.47 11.31 18.79
CA ALA A 193 18.60 10.13 18.89
C ALA A 193 19.06 9.22 20.04
N ALA A 194 20.37 9.01 20.19
CA ALA A 194 20.96 8.31 21.31
C ALA A 194 20.68 9.00 22.66
N ALA A 195 20.74 10.33 22.72
CA ALA A 195 20.41 11.10 23.93
C ALA A 195 18.97 10.84 24.39
N ILE A 196 18.02 10.76 23.45
CA ILE A 196 16.63 10.43 23.74
C ILE A 196 16.49 8.98 24.22
N LEU A 197 17.05 8.01 23.48
CA LEU A 197 16.92 6.58 23.81
C LEU A 197 17.62 6.18 25.12
N ALA A 198 18.72 6.85 25.47
CA ALA A 198 19.50 6.57 26.67
C ALA A 198 19.01 7.33 27.91
N ALA A 199 18.06 8.27 27.76
CA ALA A 199 17.56 9.04 28.87
C ALA A 199 16.86 8.14 29.90
N ARG A 200 16.88 8.55 31.17
CA ARG A 200 16.12 7.89 32.23
C ARG A 200 14.61 7.91 31.93
N ASP A 201 14.15 8.98 31.31
CA ASP A 201 12.81 9.12 30.75
C ASP A 201 12.93 9.51 29.26
N PRO A 202 12.89 8.54 28.35
CA PRO A 202 12.96 8.79 26.92
C PRO A 202 11.79 9.65 26.41
N SER A 203 10.60 9.55 27.01
CA SER A 203 9.44 10.34 26.61
C SER A 203 9.67 11.82 26.92
N ALA A 204 10.16 12.13 28.12
CA ALA A 204 10.52 13.50 28.48
C ALA A 204 11.66 14.06 27.61
N ALA A 205 12.67 13.25 27.29
CA ALA A 205 13.77 13.67 26.42
C ALA A 205 13.32 13.94 24.98
N LEU A 206 12.39 13.13 24.45
CA LEU A 206 11.76 13.38 23.15
C LEU A 206 10.99 14.70 23.16
N LEU A 207 10.13 14.92 24.16
CA LEU A 207 9.38 16.17 24.29
C LEU A 207 10.31 17.38 24.43
N GLN A 208 11.41 17.26 25.17
CA GLN A 208 12.43 18.30 25.22
C GLN A 208 12.99 18.60 23.82
N ASN A 209 13.36 17.57 23.05
CA ASN A 209 13.86 17.77 21.69
C ASN A 209 12.87 18.55 20.81
N GLU A 210 11.59 18.20 20.87
CA GLU A 210 10.55 18.83 20.07
C GLU A 210 10.24 20.26 20.53
N HIS A 211 10.13 20.51 21.84
CA HIS A 211 9.92 21.86 22.37
C HIS A 211 11.11 22.81 22.17
N ASP A 212 12.33 22.26 22.11
CA ASP A 212 13.57 22.99 21.86
C ASP A 212 13.98 22.98 20.38
N PHE A 213 13.15 22.45 19.46
CA PHE A 213 13.55 22.18 18.07
C PHE A 213 14.17 23.40 17.36
N ASP A 214 13.51 24.56 17.44
CA ASP A 214 13.99 25.82 16.85
C ASP A 214 15.27 26.37 17.51
N ARG A 215 15.61 25.90 18.71
CA ARG A 215 16.87 26.21 19.43
C ARG A 215 17.93 25.14 19.23
N GLY A 216 17.70 24.16 18.35
CA GLY A 216 18.61 23.08 18.03
C GLY A 216 18.29 21.74 18.70
N GLY A 217 17.18 21.65 19.44
CA GLY A 217 16.69 20.42 20.07
C GLY A 217 17.53 19.96 21.27
N ILE A 218 17.47 18.67 21.57
CA ILE A 218 18.21 18.08 22.69
C ILE A 218 19.72 18.12 22.43
N LYS A 219 20.51 18.23 23.50
CA LYS A 219 21.97 18.13 23.41
C LYS A 219 22.39 16.71 22.99
N ALA A 220 23.23 16.63 21.97
CA ALA A 220 23.87 15.39 21.54
C ALA A 220 24.71 14.74 22.66
N LEU A 221 24.69 13.41 22.75
CA LEU A 221 25.63 12.69 23.61
C LEU A 221 27.06 12.80 23.05
N PRO A 222 28.08 12.98 23.90
CA PRO A 222 29.47 13.00 23.44
C PRO A 222 29.96 11.61 22.98
N ASN A 223 29.39 10.54 23.54
CA ASN A 223 29.70 9.16 23.19
C ASN A 223 28.41 8.33 23.19
N ILE A 224 28.27 7.44 22.22
CA ILE A 224 27.13 6.51 22.11
C ILE A 224 27.58 5.14 22.60
N SER A 225 26.88 4.56 23.57
CA SER A 225 27.18 3.20 24.04
C SER A 225 26.87 2.17 22.95
N ARG A 226 27.54 1.02 22.98
CA ARG A 226 27.30 -0.07 22.02
C ARG A 226 25.84 -0.53 22.00
N GLU A 227 25.19 -0.56 23.16
CA GLU A 227 23.79 -0.96 23.28
C GLU A 227 22.86 0.02 22.52
N ILE A 228 23.07 1.33 22.72
CA ILE A 228 22.25 2.35 22.08
C ILE A 228 22.54 2.42 20.57
N ALA A 229 23.80 2.26 20.17
CA ALA A 229 24.16 2.13 18.76
C ALA A 229 23.43 0.95 18.10
N GLY A 230 23.42 -0.23 18.73
CA GLY A 230 22.70 -1.39 18.21
C GLY A 230 21.18 -1.18 18.07
N LYS A 231 20.56 -0.42 18.99
CA LYS A 231 19.14 -0.02 18.88
C LYS A 231 18.90 0.92 17.69
N LEU A 232 19.78 1.89 17.47
CA LEU A 232 19.67 2.82 16.33
C LEU A 232 19.87 2.09 15.00
N ASP A 233 20.86 1.20 14.91
CA ASP A 233 21.11 0.38 13.73
C ASP A 233 19.89 -0.50 13.41
N ALA A 234 19.32 -1.18 14.41
CA ALA A 234 18.12 -1.98 14.26
C ALA A 234 16.91 -1.15 13.80
N ASN A 235 16.73 0.04 14.37
CA ASN A 235 15.68 0.96 13.96
C ASN A 235 15.87 1.43 12.50
N GLN A 236 17.10 1.72 12.07
CA GLN A 236 17.39 2.12 10.70
C GLN A 236 17.18 0.98 9.70
N VAL A 237 17.60 -0.25 10.03
CA VAL A 237 17.31 -1.44 9.22
C VAL A 237 15.81 -1.63 9.09
N LEU A 238 15.06 -1.50 10.20
CA LEU A 238 13.61 -1.61 10.18
C LEU A 238 12.96 -0.51 9.33
N MET A 239 13.47 0.71 9.36
CA MET A 239 13.00 1.82 8.52
C MET A 239 13.09 1.47 7.03
N ILE A 240 14.24 0.93 6.60
CA ILE A 240 14.49 0.50 5.22
C ILE A 240 13.58 -0.69 4.88
N GLU A 241 13.44 -1.67 5.77
CA GLU A 241 12.57 -2.82 5.57
C GLU A 241 11.11 -2.40 5.34
N MET A 242 10.63 -1.42 6.09
CA MET A 242 9.28 -0.86 5.95
C MET A 242 9.10 0.00 4.67
N GLY A 243 10.18 0.24 3.93
CA GLY A 243 10.18 0.95 2.65
C GLY A 243 10.44 2.45 2.75
N PHE A 244 10.92 2.95 3.90
CA PHE A 244 11.18 4.38 4.07
C PHE A 244 12.63 4.71 3.77
N GLN A 245 12.82 5.78 2.99
CA GLN A 245 14.14 6.35 2.66
C GLN A 245 14.37 7.70 3.37
N GLY A 246 13.39 8.19 4.12
CA GLY A 246 13.45 9.46 4.83
C GLY A 246 12.41 9.55 5.93
N THR A 247 12.44 10.64 6.69
CA THR A 247 11.58 10.86 7.85
C THR A 247 10.68 12.10 7.67
N PRO A 248 9.48 12.14 8.27
CA PRO A 248 8.86 11.06 9.03
C PRO A 248 8.41 9.90 8.12
N GLY A 249 8.62 8.66 8.58
CA GLY A 249 8.04 7.47 7.99
C GLY A 249 6.94 6.94 8.89
N ILE A 250 5.68 7.08 8.50
CA ILE A 250 4.52 6.92 9.38
C ILE A 250 3.79 5.61 9.04
N LEU A 251 3.48 4.81 10.07
CA LEU A 251 2.68 3.58 9.94
C LEU A 251 1.54 3.54 10.94
N PHE A 252 0.40 3.05 10.49
CA PHE A 252 -0.81 2.93 11.31
C PHE A 252 -1.71 1.83 10.77
N GLN A 253 -2.57 1.25 11.60
CA GLN A 253 -3.59 0.30 11.12
C GLN A 253 -4.84 1.03 10.63
N ASP A 254 -5.44 0.61 9.52
CA ASP A 254 -6.78 1.07 9.13
C ASP A 254 -7.88 0.33 9.91
N ALA A 255 -9.15 0.54 9.52
CA ALA A 255 -10.30 -0.08 10.15
C ALA A 255 -10.35 -1.61 9.97
N GLN A 256 -9.64 -2.15 8.98
CA GLN A 256 -9.50 -3.56 8.68
C GLN A 256 -8.27 -4.17 9.36
N GLY A 257 -7.55 -3.39 10.17
CA GLY A 257 -6.32 -3.82 10.84
C GLY A 257 -5.10 -3.91 9.91
N GLN A 258 -5.22 -3.46 8.66
CA GLN A 258 -4.12 -3.50 7.70
C GLN A 258 -3.18 -2.32 7.94
N VAL A 259 -1.87 -2.59 7.85
CA VAL A 259 -0.85 -1.58 8.06
C VAL A 259 -0.77 -0.67 6.83
N GLN A 260 -1.11 0.59 7.05
CA GLN A 260 -0.97 1.68 6.11
C GLN A 260 0.33 2.43 6.36
N ARG A 261 0.87 3.02 5.29
CA ARG A 261 2.14 3.76 5.29
C ARG A 261 1.97 5.16 4.70
N ARG A 262 2.64 6.14 5.28
CA ARG A 262 2.75 7.51 4.74
C ARG A 262 4.18 8.00 4.88
N ALA A 263 4.73 8.52 3.79
CA ALA A 263 6.05 9.14 3.79
C ALA A 263 5.90 10.66 3.86
N GLY A 264 6.67 11.32 4.71
CA GLY A 264 6.61 12.76 4.90
C GLY A 264 5.42 13.20 5.76
N LEU A 265 5.20 14.52 5.81
CA LEU A 265 4.15 15.15 6.61
C LEU A 265 2.77 14.99 5.93
N PRO A 266 1.81 14.25 6.54
CA PRO A 266 0.44 14.18 6.04
C PRO A 266 -0.25 15.54 6.12
N GLN A 267 -1.09 15.86 5.14
CA GLN A 267 -1.79 17.15 5.08
C GLN A 267 -3.30 16.95 4.95
N GLY A 268 -4.06 17.95 5.43
CA GLY A 268 -5.52 17.99 5.27
C GLY A 268 -6.22 16.71 5.76
N ALA A 269 -7.01 16.10 4.87
CA ALA A 269 -7.76 14.88 5.16
C ALA A 269 -6.85 13.68 5.48
N ASP A 270 -5.64 13.60 4.90
CA ASP A 270 -4.74 12.46 5.14
C ASP A 270 -4.19 12.46 6.58
N LEU A 271 -4.02 13.64 7.19
CA LEU A 271 -3.67 13.74 8.61
C LEU A 271 -4.76 13.12 9.50
N GLN A 272 -6.03 13.34 9.16
CA GLN A 272 -7.16 12.73 9.87
C GLN A 272 -7.24 11.22 9.63
N THR A 273 -6.89 10.73 8.43
CA THR A 273 -6.77 9.29 8.15
C THR A 273 -5.71 8.64 9.05
N VAL A 274 -4.56 9.30 9.23
CA VAL A 274 -3.47 8.80 10.09
C VAL A 274 -3.90 8.81 11.57
N LEU A 275 -4.31 9.97 12.08
CA LEU A 275 -4.56 10.20 13.51
C LEU A 275 -5.94 9.75 13.98
N GLY A 276 -6.85 9.46 13.05
CA GLY A 276 -8.24 9.15 13.35
C GLY A 276 -9.09 10.39 13.65
N PRO A 277 -10.38 10.18 14.01
CA PRO A 277 -11.30 11.26 14.32
C PRO A 277 -10.82 12.09 15.52
N ARG A 278 -11.12 13.38 15.49
CA ARG A 278 -10.74 14.35 16.53
C ARG A 278 -11.46 14.19 17.84
#